data_AF-A0AA88EAL4-F1
#
_entry.id   AF-A0AA88EAL4-F1
#
_cell.length_a   1.000
_cell.length_b   1.000
_cell.length_c   1.000
_cell.angle_alpha   90.00
_cell.angle_beta   90.00
_cell.angle_gamma   90.00
#
_symmetry.space_group_name_H-M   'P 1'
#
loop_
_entity.id
_entity.type
_entity.pdbx_description
1 polymer ?
#
loop_
_entity_poly.entity_id
_entity_poly.type
_entity_poly.pdbx_seq_one_letter_code
_entity_poly.pdbx_strand_id
1 'polypeptide(L)'
;MCASFALKKDARHWWMTVQMRRNVTTMSWQDFVTKFRAMYYNREILAAQQDEFNSFRQGSMTVMEAVKKFEQLACLCPELVPNETEKVRRMMKMFRTDIAKQVSAGSSPPTLVSDYISRAIRAEYWINQDKEARAQIFKVKKEENAVAKQS
;
A
#
# COMPACT_ATOMS: atom_id res chain seq x y z
N MET A 1 21.19 -9.39 14.91
CA MET A 1 21.85 -9.36 13.59
C MET A 1 21.04 -8.43 12.70
N CYS A 2 21.59 -7.29 12.25
CA CYS A 2 20.79 -6.28 11.52
C CYS A 2 20.46 -6.77 10.10
N ALA A 3 19.26 -6.46 9.59
CA ALA A 3 18.83 -6.83 8.24
C ALA A 3 19.82 -6.39 7.15
N SER A 4 20.45 -5.22 7.32
CA SER A 4 21.49 -4.71 6.43
C SER A 4 22.76 -5.58 6.40
N PHE A 5 23.10 -6.25 7.50
CA PHE A 5 24.25 -7.15 7.56
C PHE A 5 23.95 -8.50 6.88
N ALA A 6 22.76 -9.04 7.08
CA ALA A 6 22.30 -10.26 6.41
C ALA A 6 22.28 -10.09 4.89
N LEU A 7 21.67 -9.01 4.39
CA LEU A 7 21.60 -8.71 2.96
C LEU A 7 22.99 -8.51 2.33
N LYS A 8 23.91 -7.82 3.02
CA LYS A 8 25.30 -7.66 2.57
C LYS A 8 26.03 -9.00 2.48
N LYS A 9 25.81 -9.88 3.45
CA LYS A 9 26.40 -11.22 3.48
C LYS A 9 25.86 -12.05 2.31
N ASP A 10 24.56 -12.06 2.08
CA ASP A 10 23.94 -12.85 1.00
C ASP A 10 24.35 -12.32 -0.38
N ALA A 11 24.37 -11.01 -0.58
CA ALA A 11 24.90 -10.35 -1.78
C ALA A 11 26.35 -10.76 -2.08
N ARG A 12 27.20 -10.79 -1.05
CA ARG A 12 28.59 -11.19 -1.19
C ARG A 12 28.76 -12.65 -1.57
N HIS A 13 28.00 -13.56 -0.93
CA HIS A 13 28.07 -15.00 -1.25
C HIS A 13 27.59 -15.30 -2.67
N TRP A 14 26.51 -14.66 -3.10
CA TRP A 14 26.05 -14.76 -4.48
C TRP A 14 27.11 -14.28 -5.47
N TRP A 15 27.69 -13.10 -5.23
CA TRP A 15 28.69 -12.53 -6.13
C TRP A 15 29.93 -13.42 -6.27
N MET A 16 30.42 -13.98 -5.16
CA MET A 16 31.50 -14.98 -5.18
C MET A 16 31.15 -16.20 -6.03
N THR A 17 29.91 -16.69 -5.94
CA THR A 17 29.44 -17.81 -6.75
C THR A 17 29.43 -17.47 -8.24
N VAL A 18 29.06 -16.24 -8.61
CA VAL A 18 29.11 -15.75 -10.00
C VAL A 18 30.55 -15.70 -10.51
N GLN A 19 31.48 -15.19 -9.69
CA GLN A 19 32.91 -15.11 -10.03
C GLN A 19 33.56 -16.49 -10.23
N MET A 20 33.13 -17.51 -9.49
CA MET A 20 33.64 -18.88 -9.67
C MET A 20 33.15 -19.55 -10.96
N ARG A 21 31.97 -19.17 -11.46
CA ARG A 21 31.31 -19.84 -12.60
C ARG A 21 31.53 -19.12 -13.93
N ARG A 22 31.98 -17.87 -13.93
CA ARG A 22 32.21 -17.08 -15.14
C ARG A 22 33.41 -16.17 -14.99
N ASN A 23 34.08 -15.92 -16.11
CA ASN A 23 35.06 -14.85 -16.17
C ASN A 23 34.36 -13.49 -16.08
N VAL A 24 34.40 -12.86 -14.91
CA VAL A 24 33.80 -11.54 -14.69
C VAL A 24 34.58 -10.40 -15.34
N THR A 25 35.84 -10.62 -15.73
CA THR A 25 36.66 -9.59 -16.40
C THR A 25 36.17 -9.28 -17.82
N THR A 26 35.47 -10.22 -18.44
CA THR A 26 34.84 -10.06 -19.76
C THR A 26 33.33 -9.78 -19.64
N MET A 27 32.80 -9.61 -18.42
CA MET A 27 31.37 -9.39 -18.19
C MET A 27 31.01 -7.94 -18.48
N SER A 28 30.04 -7.73 -19.37
CA SER A 28 29.48 -6.39 -19.58
C SER A 28 28.66 -5.94 -18.37
N TRP A 29 28.48 -4.63 -18.21
CA TRP A 29 27.56 -4.10 -17.20
C TRP A 29 26.14 -4.63 -17.37
N GLN A 30 25.68 -4.81 -18.62
CA GLN A 30 24.36 -5.35 -18.91
C GLN A 30 24.19 -6.80 -18.45
N ASP A 31 25.24 -7.63 -18.58
CA ASP A 31 25.24 -9.01 -18.09
C ASP A 31 25.20 -9.09 -16.57
N PHE A 32 25.95 -8.19 -15.91
CA PHE A 32 25.91 -8.05 -14.46
C PHE A 32 24.48 -7.72 -14.00
N VAL A 33 23.88 -6.67 -14.57
CA VAL A 33 22.52 -6.22 -14.22
C VAL A 33 21.51 -7.33 -14.47
N THR A 34 21.61 -8.04 -15.60
CA THR A 34 20.74 -9.18 -15.92
C THR A 34 20.83 -10.27 -14.86
N LYS A 35 22.05 -10.65 -14.44
CA LYS A 35 22.27 -11.67 -13.41
C LYS A 35 21.82 -11.22 -12.02
N PHE A 36 22.13 -9.98 -11.67
CA PHE A 36 21.70 -9.39 -10.41
C PHE A 36 20.18 -9.38 -10.32
N ARG A 37 19.50 -8.95 -11.39
CA ARG A 37 18.04 -9.02 -11.48
C ARG A 37 17.53 -10.46 -11.42
N ALA A 38 18.12 -11.41 -12.14
CA ALA A 38 17.67 -12.80 -12.07
C ALA A 38 17.74 -13.40 -10.64
N MET A 39 18.73 -12.99 -9.83
CA MET A 39 18.87 -13.47 -8.45
C MET A 39 17.99 -12.71 -7.45
N TYR A 40 17.94 -11.38 -7.52
CA TYR A 40 17.29 -10.53 -6.52
C TYR A 40 15.91 -10.01 -6.93
N TYR A 41 15.63 -10.01 -8.22
CA TYR A 41 14.34 -9.72 -8.86
C TYR A 41 13.84 -11.00 -9.57
N ASN A 42 13.80 -12.12 -8.84
CA ASN A 42 13.18 -13.33 -9.35
C ASN A 42 11.74 -13.01 -9.79
N ARG A 43 11.32 -13.52 -10.96
CA ARG A 43 9.96 -13.33 -11.49
C ARG A 43 8.89 -13.66 -10.46
N GLU A 44 9.13 -14.66 -9.62
CA GLU A 44 8.21 -15.05 -8.54
C GLU A 44 8.08 -13.99 -7.45
N ILE A 45 9.18 -13.33 -7.08
CA ILE A 45 9.17 -12.23 -6.09
C ILE A 45 8.43 -11.02 -6.67
N LEU A 46 8.70 -10.70 -7.94
CA LEU A 46 7.98 -9.64 -8.66
C LEU A 46 6.48 -9.94 -8.75
N ALA A 47 6.11 -11.18 -9.11
CA ALA A 47 4.72 -11.60 -9.14
C ALA A 47 4.05 -11.47 -7.77
N ALA A 48 4.72 -11.93 -6.70
CA ALA A 48 4.22 -11.79 -5.33
C ALA A 48 4.04 -10.32 -4.91
N GLN A 49 4.97 -9.43 -5.28
CA GLN A 49 4.85 -8.00 -5.02
C GLN A 49 3.70 -7.36 -5.81
N GLN A 50 3.51 -7.76 -7.07
CA GLN A 50 2.38 -7.31 -7.89
C GLN A 50 1.04 -7.82 -7.34
N ASP A 51 0.99 -9.07 -6.87
CA ASP A 51 -0.19 -9.65 -6.24
C ASP A 51 -0.52 -8.97 -4.91
N GLU A 52 0.48 -8.67 -4.08
CA GLU A 52 0.29 -7.85 -2.88
C GLU A 52 -0.28 -6.48 -3.26
N PHE A 53 0.26 -5.84 -4.30
CA PHE A 53 -0.21 -4.53 -4.71
C PHE A 53 -1.65 -4.56 -5.26
N ASN A 54 -2.00 -5.57 -6.06
CA ASN A 54 -3.34 -5.72 -6.64
C ASN A 54 -4.40 -6.08 -5.57
N SER A 55 -4.00 -6.87 -4.58
CA SER A 55 -4.85 -7.26 -3.45
C SER A 55 -4.90 -6.23 -2.33
N PHE A 56 -4.03 -5.21 -2.35
CA PHE A 56 -3.98 -4.21 -1.29
C PHE A 56 -5.31 -3.47 -1.10
N ARG A 57 -5.77 -3.42 0.15
CA ARG A 57 -6.96 -2.68 0.60
C ARG A 57 -6.61 -1.92 1.88
N GLN A 58 -7.22 -0.76 2.07
CA GLN A 58 -7.03 0.08 3.27
C GLN A 58 -7.36 -0.69 4.57
N GLY A 59 -8.43 -1.48 4.58
CA GLY A 59 -8.84 -2.22 5.77
C GLY A 59 -9.10 -1.31 6.97
N SER A 60 -8.46 -1.61 8.10
CA SER A 60 -8.53 -0.81 9.34
C SER A 60 -7.50 0.33 9.41
N MET A 61 -6.62 0.46 8.42
CA MET A 61 -5.62 1.52 8.40
C MET A 61 -6.29 2.88 8.20
N THR A 62 -5.69 3.92 8.78
CA THR A 62 -6.05 5.31 8.45
C THR A 62 -5.73 5.59 6.98
N VAL A 63 -6.33 6.65 6.41
CA VAL A 63 -6.02 7.07 5.05
C VAL A 63 -4.53 7.28 4.87
N MET A 64 -3.87 7.96 5.80
CA MET A 64 -2.43 8.28 5.69
C MET A 64 -1.52 7.06 5.78
N GLU A 65 -1.82 6.10 6.66
CA GLU A 65 -1.06 4.85 6.72
C GLU A 65 -1.22 4.05 5.44
N ALA A 66 -2.45 4.00 4.91
CA ALA A 66 -2.74 3.28 3.68
C ALA A 66 -2.09 3.94 2.45
N VAL A 67 -2.07 5.28 2.38
CA VAL A 67 -1.29 6.04 1.38
C VAL A 67 0.19 5.66 1.47
N LYS A 68 0.77 5.67 2.67
CA LYS A 68 2.19 5.35 2.87
C LYS A 68 2.53 3.94 2.37
N LYS A 69 1.69 2.94 2.71
CA LYS A 69 1.88 1.57 2.22
C LYS A 69 1.68 1.47 0.70
N PHE A 70 0.71 2.19 0.15
CA PHE A 70 0.51 2.27 -1.30
C PHE A 70 1.74 2.82 -2.02
N GLU A 71 2.35 3.90 -1.54
CA GLU A 71 3.57 4.50 -2.12
C GLU A 71 4.75 3.52 -2.10
N GLN A 72 4.89 2.72 -1.04
CA GLN A 72 5.92 1.68 -0.96
C GLN A 72 5.71 0.60 -2.02
N LEU A 73 4.47 0.12 -2.20
CA LEU A 73 4.13 -0.87 -3.22
C LEU A 73 4.26 -0.30 -4.64
N ALA A 74 3.86 0.96 -4.85
CA ALA A 74 4.03 1.69 -6.10
C ALA A 74 5.50 1.81 -6.51
N CYS A 75 6.40 2.04 -5.55
CA CYS A 75 7.84 2.10 -5.80
C CYS A 75 8.41 0.75 -6.24
N LEU A 76 7.89 -0.36 -5.71
CA LEU A 76 8.31 -1.71 -6.07
C LEU A 76 7.73 -2.17 -7.42
N CYS A 77 6.56 -1.64 -7.80
CA CYS A 77 5.83 -2.04 -9.00
C CYS A 77 5.48 -0.82 -9.89
N PRO A 78 6.49 -0.10 -10.42
CA PRO A 78 6.26 1.12 -11.21
C PRO A 78 5.42 0.85 -12.47
N GLU A 79 5.53 -0.35 -13.05
CA GLU A 79 4.73 -0.78 -14.21
C GLU A 79 3.22 -0.80 -13.93
N LEU A 80 2.81 -0.97 -12.67
CA LEU A 80 1.41 -0.96 -12.27
C LEU A 80 0.83 0.45 -12.12
N VAL A 81 1.68 1.47 -11.95
CA VAL A 81 1.30 2.88 -11.78
C VAL A 81 2.13 3.78 -12.71
N PRO A 82 1.96 3.64 -14.04
CA PRO A 82 2.81 4.33 -15.02
C PRO A 82 2.59 5.85 -15.06
N ASN A 83 1.46 6.34 -14.55
CA ASN A 83 1.12 7.75 -14.55
C ASN A 83 0.21 8.10 -13.37
N GLU A 84 -0.01 9.40 -13.16
CA GLU A 84 -0.80 9.91 -12.04
C GLU A 84 -2.27 9.47 -12.11
N THR A 85 -2.87 9.43 -13.30
CA THR A 85 -4.25 8.98 -13.50
C THR A 85 -4.45 7.53 -13.05
N GLU A 86 -3.53 6.64 -13.41
CA GLU A 86 -3.55 5.24 -12.97
C GLU A 86 -3.34 5.11 -11.46
N LYS A 87 -2.49 5.98 -10.89
CA LYS A 87 -2.29 6.06 -9.45
C LYS A 87 -3.58 6.40 -8.72
N VAL A 88 -4.29 7.44 -9.16
CA VAL A 88 -5.61 7.81 -8.60
C VAL A 88 -6.65 6.71 -8.80
N ARG A 89 -6.72 6.12 -10.00
CA ARG A 89 -7.64 5.01 -10.29
C ARG A 89 -7.43 3.81 -9.37
N ARG A 90 -6.17 3.50 -9.02
CA ARG A 90 -5.86 2.42 -8.08
C ARG A 90 -6.19 2.80 -6.65
N MET A 91 -5.87 4.03 -6.23
CA MET A 91 -6.29 4.56 -4.93
C MET A 91 -7.80 4.41 -4.74
N MET A 92 -8.61 4.82 -5.72
CA MET A 92 -10.07 4.62 -5.70
C MET A 92 -10.52 3.17 -5.43
N LYS A 93 -9.77 2.18 -5.93
CA LYS A 93 -10.08 0.75 -5.74
C LYS A 93 -9.59 0.19 -4.40
N MET A 94 -8.51 0.73 -3.84
CA MET A 94 -7.92 0.20 -2.61
C MET A 94 -8.49 0.82 -1.33
N PHE A 95 -8.97 2.07 -1.36
CA PHE A 95 -9.60 2.70 -0.20
C PHE A 95 -10.96 2.07 0.11
N ARG A 96 -11.39 2.18 1.38
CA ARG A 96 -12.71 1.68 1.79
C ARG A 96 -13.82 2.33 0.97
N THR A 97 -14.87 1.57 0.73
CA THR A 97 -16.00 2.03 -0.10
C THR A 97 -16.73 3.24 0.47
N ASP A 98 -16.74 3.42 1.80
CA ASP A 98 -17.34 4.59 2.46
C ASP A 98 -16.58 5.88 2.12
N ILE A 99 -15.25 5.83 2.19
CA ILE A 99 -14.36 6.93 1.79
C ILE A 99 -14.44 7.15 0.27
N ALA A 100 -14.31 6.10 -0.54
CA ALA A 100 -14.31 6.22 -2.00
C ALA A 100 -15.59 6.88 -2.53
N LYS A 101 -16.76 6.51 -1.98
CA LYS A 101 -18.04 7.14 -2.32
C LYS A 101 -18.06 8.64 -2.01
N GLN A 102 -17.57 9.03 -0.83
CA GLN A 102 -17.49 10.44 -0.44
C GLN A 102 -16.54 11.24 -1.35
N VAL A 103 -15.38 10.66 -1.70
CA VAL A 103 -14.41 11.30 -2.61
C VAL A 103 -15.00 11.49 -4.01
N SER A 104 -15.79 10.53 -4.49
CA SER A 104 -16.45 10.55 -5.80
C SER A 104 -17.73 11.38 -5.85
N ALA A 105 -18.31 11.79 -4.72
CA ALA A 105 -19.58 12.53 -4.68
C ALA A 105 -19.47 14.01 -5.14
N GLY A 106 -18.27 14.49 -5.46
CA GLY A 106 -18.07 15.85 -6.00
C GLY A 106 -18.41 15.98 -7.49
N SER A 107 -18.45 17.22 -7.98
CA SER A 107 -18.81 17.56 -9.37
C SER A 107 -17.90 16.94 -10.43
N SER A 108 -16.68 16.56 -10.05
CA SER A 108 -15.74 15.85 -10.92
C SER A 108 -14.90 14.82 -10.15
N PRO A 109 -14.56 13.68 -10.79
CA PRO A 109 -13.60 12.74 -10.24
C PRO A 109 -12.23 13.42 -10.08
N PRO A 110 -11.52 13.19 -8.97
CA PRO A 110 -10.15 13.70 -8.82
C PRO A 110 -9.24 13.06 -9.88
N THR A 111 -8.39 13.88 -10.49
CA THR A 111 -7.37 13.46 -11.46
C THR A 111 -5.96 13.51 -10.90
N LEU A 112 -5.77 14.25 -9.80
CA LEU A 112 -4.50 14.41 -9.09
C LEU A 112 -4.49 13.61 -7.79
N VAL A 113 -3.33 13.05 -7.44
CA VAL A 113 -3.16 12.27 -6.21
C VAL A 113 -3.35 13.14 -4.97
N SER A 114 -2.84 14.37 -5.00
CA SER A 114 -2.98 15.33 -3.90
C SER A 114 -4.44 15.69 -3.59
N ASP A 115 -5.25 15.91 -4.64
CA ASP A 115 -6.69 16.17 -4.51
C ASP A 115 -7.41 14.94 -3.94
N TYR A 116 -7.11 13.75 -4.47
CA TYR A 116 -7.68 12.50 -3.95
C TYR A 116 -7.40 12.32 -2.45
N ILE A 117 -6.13 12.45 -2.02
CA ILE A 117 -5.71 12.29 -0.63
C ILE A 117 -6.43 13.32 0.26
N SER A 118 -6.48 14.57 -0.17
CA SER A 118 -7.12 15.65 0.60
C SER A 118 -8.62 15.38 0.82
N ARG A 119 -9.32 14.92 -0.22
CA ARG A 119 -10.73 14.51 -0.12
C ARG A 119 -10.89 13.29 0.78
N ALA A 120 -10.01 12.30 0.67
CA ALA A 120 -10.07 11.07 1.45
C ALA A 120 -9.86 11.33 2.96
N ILE A 121 -8.92 12.19 3.33
CA ILE A 121 -8.68 12.57 4.73
C ILE A 121 -9.92 13.26 5.32
N ARG A 122 -10.53 14.21 4.59
CA ARG A 122 -11.76 14.87 5.04
C ARG A 122 -12.90 13.86 5.19
N ALA A 123 -13.07 12.96 4.23
CA ALA A 123 -14.08 11.91 4.30
C ALA A 123 -13.88 11.01 5.52
N GLU A 124 -12.64 10.56 5.77
CA GLU A 124 -12.32 9.73 6.95
C GLU A 124 -12.64 10.45 8.26
N TYR A 125 -12.30 11.73 8.37
CA TYR A 125 -12.62 12.55 9.54
C TYR A 125 -14.12 12.57 9.83
N TRP A 126 -14.95 12.94 8.83
CA TRP A 126 -16.40 13.04 9.02
C TRP A 126 -17.07 11.69 9.28
N ILE A 127 -16.60 10.63 8.60
CA ILE A 127 -17.09 9.27 8.81
C ILE A 127 -16.80 8.80 10.24
N ASN A 128 -15.60 9.09 10.77
CA ASN A 128 -15.25 8.69 12.13
C ASN A 128 -16.08 9.46 13.17
N GLN A 129 -16.28 10.76 12.98
CA GLN A 129 -17.16 11.57 13.84
C GLN A 129 -18.60 11.03 13.87
N ASP A 130 -19.18 10.68 12.71
CA ASP A 130 -20.53 10.10 12.64
C ASP A 130 -20.59 8.71 13.31
N LYS A 131 -19.56 7.87 13.13
CA LYS A 131 -19.46 6.57 13.81
C LYS A 131 -19.38 6.73 15.33
N GLU A 132 -18.59 7.67 15.82
CA GLU A 132 -18.47 7.99 17.25
C GLU A 132 -19.80 8.49 17.82
N ALA A 133 -20.45 9.45 17.16
CA ALA A 133 -21.75 9.98 17.58
C ALA A 133 -22.82 8.87 17.66
N ARG A 134 -22.91 8.01 16.64
CA ARG A 134 -23.82 6.84 16.65
C ARG A 134 -23.51 5.87 17.78
N ALA A 135 -22.23 5.62 18.06
CA ALA A 135 -21.82 4.75 19.16
C ALA A 135 -22.23 5.32 20.52
N GLN A 136 -22.13 6.64 20.74
CA GLN A 136 -22.60 7.27 21.97
C GLN A 136 -24.12 7.19 22.10
N ILE A 137 -24.87 7.49 21.04
CA ILE A 137 -26.34 7.36 21.04
C ILE A 137 -26.77 5.92 21.38
N PHE A 138 -26.07 4.92 20.83
CA PHE A 138 -26.37 3.52 21.12
C PHE A 138 -26.11 3.15 22.58
N LYS A 139 -25.02 3.67 23.18
CA LYS A 139 -24.71 3.45 24.61
C LYS A 139 -25.79 4.05 25.51
N VAL A 140 -26.18 5.30 25.28
CA VAL A 140 -27.22 5.99 26.06
C VAL A 140 -28.53 5.21 26.02
N LYS A 141 -28.99 4.80 24.83
CA LYS A 141 -30.22 3.99 24.69
C LYS A 141 -30.15 2.65 25.41
N LYS A 142 -28.97 2.04 25.49
CA LYS A 142 -28.79 0.76 26.20
C LYS A 142 -28.89 0.96 27.72
N GLU A 143 -28.33 2.05 28.23
CA GLU A 143 -28.40 2.44 29.65
C GLU A 143 -29.85 2.78 30.05
N GLU A 144 -30.56 3.59 29.26
CA GLU A 144 -31.98 3.92 29.48
C GLU A 144 -32.86 2.67 29.55
N ASN A 145 -32.68 1.73 28.61
CA ASN A 145 -33.42 0.47 28.58
C ASN A 145 -33.07 -0.47 29.76
N ALA A 146 -31.86 -0.38 30.32
CA ALA A 146 -31.47 -1.17 31.49
C ALA A 146 -32.11 -0.61 32.77
N VAL A 147 -32.14 0.72 32.90
CA VAL A 147 -32.81 1.42 34.02
C VAL A 147 -34.31 1.15 34.00
N ALA A 148 -34.95 1.21 32.83
CA ALA A 148 -36.39 0.96 32.69
C ALA A 148 -36.82 -0.47 33.02
N LYS A 149 -35.92 -1.46 33.00
CA LYS A 149 -36.19 -2.86 33.38
C LYS A 149 -36.00 -3.14 34.88
N GLN A 150 -35.39 -2.22 35.61
CA GLN A 150 -35.16 -2.33 37.05
C GLN A 150 -36.20 -1.55 37.87
N SER A 151 -37.09 -0.81 37.21
CA SER A 151 -38.25 -0.13 37.81
C SER A 151 -39.53 -0.92 37.54
#